data_AF-A0A550GEX0-F1
#
_entry.id   AF-A0A550GEX0-F1
#
_cell.length_a   1.000
_cell.length_b   1.000
_cell.length_c   1.000
_cell.angle_alpha   90.00
_cell.angle_beta   90.00
_cell.angle_gamma   90.00
#
_symmetry.space_group_name_H-M   'P 1'
#
loop_
_entity.id
_entity.type
_entity.pdbx_description
1 polymer ?
#
loop_
_entity_poly.entity_id
_entity_poly.type
_entity_poly.pdbx_seq_one_letter_code
_entity_poly.pdbx_strand_id
1 'polypeptide(L)' 'MSKYPVDGKFGQYGGRFVPEVLMAAITDLEEAYGQAKDDSKFKTELAYHLKEYAGR' A
#
# COMPACT_ATOMS: atom_id res chain seq x y z
N MET A 1 13.21 -15.40 7.27
CA MET A 1 11.80 -14.96 7.26
C MET A 1 11.28 -15.13 5.84
N SER A 2 10.14 -15.79 5.64
CA SER A 2 9.56 -15.95 4.31
C SER A 2 9.16 -14.58 3.74
N LYS A 3 9.56 -14.28 2.51
CA LYS A 3 9.32 -12.99 1.84
C LYS A 3 7.88 -12.95 1.35
N TYR A 4 6.96 -12.47 2.20
CA TYR A 4 5.56 -12.24 1.87
C TYR A 4 5.26 -10.74 1.82
N PRO A 5 4.22 -10.32 1.06
CA PRO A 5 3.40 -11.13 0.16
C PRO A 5 4.15 -11.52 -1.15
N VAL A 6 3.75 -12.65 -1.75
CA VAL A 6 4.16 -13.03 -3.13
C VAL A 6 2.94 -12.83 -4.02
N ASP A 7 3.01 -11.93 -5.00
CA ASP A 7 1.90 -11.55 -5.88
C ASP A 7 0.59 -11.24 -5.13
N GLY A 8 0.70 -10.52 -4.02
CA GLY A 8 -0.44 -10.15 -3.16
C GLY A 8 -0.96 -11.28 -2.27
N LYS A 9 -0.33 -12.46 -2.26
CA LYS A 9 -0.73 -13.61 -1.43
C LYS A 9 0.17 -13.81 -0.20
N PHE A 10 -0.46 -14.18 0.90
CA PHE A 10 0.16 -14.67 2.13
C PHE A 10 -0.19 -16.15 2.28
N GLY A 11 0.72 -17.03 1.85
CA GLY A 11 0.40 -18.45 1.67
C GLY A 11 -0.71 -18.65 0.64
N GLN A 12 -1.79 -19.32 1.03
CA GLN A 12 -2.95 -19.56 0.14
C GLN A 12 -3.99 -18.43 0.13
N TYR A 13 -3.82 -17.40 0.97
CA TYR A 13 -4.81 -16.35 1.17
C TYR A 13 -4.38 -15.02 0.55
N GLY A 14 -5.34 -14.18 0.15
CA GLY A 14 -5.08 -12.91 -0.53
C GLY A 14 -5.05 -13.03 -2.05
N GLY A 15 -4.35 -12.11 -2.71
CA GLY A 15 -4.44 -11.89 -4.16
C GLY A 15 -5.56 -10.91 -4.52
N ARG A 16 -5.84 -10.77 -5.82
CA ARG A 16 -6.81 -9.82 -6.36
C ARG A 16 -8.00 -10.58 -6.94
N PHE A 17 -9.16 -10.50 -6.29
CA PHE A 17 -10.44 -11.08 -6.76
C PHE A 17 -11.41 -9.97 -7.12
N VAL A 18 -11.11 -9.29 -8.21
CA VAL A 18 -11.78 -8.05 -8.64
C VAL A 18 -12.08 -8.13 -10.14
N PRO A 19 -13.04 -7.35 -10.66
CA PRO A 19 -13.26 -7.22 -12.09
C PRO A 19 -12.01 -6.73 -12.84
N GLU A 20 -11.78 -7.24 -14.05
CA GLU A 20 -10.64 -6.86 -14.91
C GLU A 20 -10.55 -5.34 -15.15
N VAL A 21 -11.70 -4.67 -15.26
CA VAL A 21 -11.78 -3.21 -15.44
C VAL A 21 -11.11 -2.43 -14.30
N LEU A 22 -10.91 -3.03 -13.13
CA LEU A 22 -10.22 -2.40 -11.99
C LEU A 22 -8.71 -2.69 -11.95
N MET A 23 -8.20 -3.60 -12.77
CA MET A 23 -6.79 -4.03 -12.70
C MET A 23 -5.81 -2.88 -12.98
N ALA A 24 -6.14 -1.98 -13.90
CA ALA A 24 -5.33 -0.79 -14.18
C ALA A 24 -5.21 0.10 -12.93
N ALA A 25 -6.35 0.49 -12.34
CA ALA A 25 -6.37 1.35 -11.15
C ALA A 25 -5.65 0.73 -9.94
N ILE A 26 -5.74 -0.61 -9.78
CA ILE A 26 -5.03 -1.31 -8.70
C ILE A 26 -3.53 -1.31 -8.96
N THR A 27 -3.10 -1.50 -10.19
CA THR A 27 -1.67 -1.48 -10.57
C THR A 27 -1.08 -0.09 -10.31
N ASP A 28 -1.78 0.97 -10.74
CA ASP A 28 -1.37 2.35 -10.51
C ASP A 28 -1.26 2.67 -9.01
N LEU A 29 -2.23 2.20 -8.21
CA LEU A 29 -2.21 2.37 -6.76
C LEU A 29 -1.03 1.64 -6.11
N GLU A 30 -0.74 0.41 -6.52
CA GLU A 30 0.37 -0.38 -5.98
C GLU A 30 1.72 0.26 -6.32
N GLU A 31 1.88 0.78 -7.53
CA GLU A 31 3.08 1.52 -7.93
C GLU A 31 3.24 2.80 -7.11
N ALA A 32 2.20 3.62 -7.03
CA ALA A 32 2.22 4.88 -6.27
C ALA A 32 2.51 4.64 -4.78
N TYR A 33 1.88 3.64 -4.17
CA TYR A 33 2.17 3.24 -2.80
C TYR A 33 3.60 2.71 -2.65
N GLY A 34 4.08 1.93 -3.62
CA GLY A 34 5.46 1.42 -3.65
C GLY A 34 6.50 2.54 -3.59
N GLN A 35 6.23 3.67 -4.25
CA GLN A 35 7.07 4.86 -4.21
C GLN A 35 6.87 5.64 -2.89
N ALA A 36 5.62 5.92 -2.51
CA ALA A 36 5.29 6.74 -1.34
C ALA A 36 5.74 6.10 -0.02
N LYS A 37 5.65 4.77 0.12
CA LYS A 37 6.05 4.06 1.34
C LYS A 37 7.54 4.17 1.65
N ASP A 38 8.38 4.49 0.66
CA ASP A 38 9.82 4.62 0.82
C ASP A 38 10.27 6.10 0.82
N ASP A 39 9.40 7.02 0.39
CA ASP A 39 9.64 8.46 0.46
C ASP A 39 9.62 9.01 1.90
N SER A 40 10.75 9.60 2.30
CA SER A 40 10.92 10.27 3.59
C SER A 40 9.99 11.47 3.81
N LYS A 41 9.67 12.22 2.75
CA LYS A 41 8.79 13.39 2.83
C LYS A 41 7.37 12.96 3.13
N PHE A 42 6.86 11.97 2.38
CA PHE A 42 5.55 11.36 2.61
C PHE A 42 5.41 10.83 4.03
N LYS A 43 6.41 10.08 4.53
CA LYS A 43 6.42 9.58 5.92
C LYS A 43 6.35 10.69 6.96
N THR A 44 7.08 11.78 6.75
CA THR A 44 7.13 12.91 7.68
C THR A 44 5.78 13.62 7.75
N GLU A 45 5.16 13.85 6.59
CA GLU A 45 3.84 14.47 6.49
C GLU A 45 2.75 13.60 7.13
N LEU A 46 2.77 12.29 6.84
CA LEU A 46 1.85 11.34 7.44
C LEU A 46 1.98 11.31 8.97
N ALA A 47 3.21 11.25 9.49
CA ALA A 47 3.46 11.26 10.94
C ALA A 47 2.98 12.56 11.61
N TYR A 48 3.18 13.71 10.96
CA TYR A 48 2.67 14.99 11.43
C TYR A 48 1.14 14.97 11.56
N HIS A 49 0.43 14.54 10.51
CA HIS A 49 -1.03 14.50 10.55
C HIS A 49 -1.59 13.48 11.55
N LEU A 50 -0.95 12.32 11.70
CA LEU A 50 -1.33 11.35 12.72
C LEU A 50 -1.22 11.94 14.13
N LYS A 51 -0.20 12.76 14.40
CA LYS A 51 0.01 13.39 15.70
C LYS A 51 -0.90 14.60 15.93
N GLU A 52 -0.97 15.52 14.97
CA GLU A 52 -1.56 16.84 15.18
C GLU A 52 -3.05 16.89 14.84
N TYR A 53 -3.53 16.01 13.96
CA TYR A 53 -4.91 15.97 13.50
C TYR A 53 -5.68 14.77 14.05
N ALA A 54 -5.19 13.54 13.82
CA ALA A 54 -5.90 12.32 14.22
C ALA A 54 -5.73 11.93 15.70
N GLY A 55 -4.65 12.37 16.34
CA GLY A 55 -4.29 12.02 17.72
C GLY A 55 -4.96 12.84 18.82
N ARG A 56 -6.13 13.44 18.55
CA ARG A 56 -6.92 14.23 19.51
C ARG A 56 -8.24 13.55 19.83
#